data_AF-A0AAU7HT21-F1
#
_entry.id   AF-A0AAU7HT21-F1
#
_cell.length_a   1.000
_cell.length_b   1.000
_cell.length_c   1.000
_cell.angle_alpha   90.00
_cell.angle_beta   90.00
_cell.angle_gamma   90.00
#
_symmetry.space_group_name_H-M   'P 1'
#
loop_
_entity.id
_entity.type
_entity.pdbx_description
1 polymer ?
#
loop_
_entity_poly.entity_id
_entity_poly.type
_entity_poly.pdbx_seq_one_letter_code
_entity_poly.pdbx_strand_id
1 'polypeptide(L)'
;MANQLYNQCRVYCAPWRLDALNLNDTIDRWIDDGLLPPLAHTLLPYRDDAGSSSEEEIFVRDVANMDSCVGMIGYFDGGTYDSGCAWEVGYAWALGLPVHLITTDFLLWAAGDSEEFYPISKLMNYVAKVVSVFDTDTSITNYREQTTDILNRALHTFQHNLIADFGGEIPPALPLTPLPIEYDYYLDPNFMYTEPSRGLLENIKNAITTAGKTYIIGDNINDIAADIDNLRKSRQAVFYSDVFEPDVDSGIMNGIAYALKKQSIIYCSKQQRYHSGLGTDYLNLMVTYSATMTHSFAELESLIKSGAIV
;
A
#
# COMPACT_ATOMS: atom_id res chain seq x y z
N MET A 1 24.37 -9.13 -2.23
CA MET A 1 23.26 -8.97 -3.19
C MET A 1 21.98 -9.09 -2.38
N ALA A 2 20.97 -8.28 -2.67
CA ALA A 2 19.65 -8.43 -2.08
C ALA A 2 19.15 -9.87 -2.31
N ASN A 3 18.65 -10.51 -1.26
CA ASN A 3 18.19 -11.90 -1.32
C ASN A 3 17.14 -12.21 -0.22
N GLN A 4 16.41 -11.18 0.21
CA GLN A 4 15.38 -11.30 1.23
C GLN A 4 14.04 -10.82 0.68
N LEU A 5 12.95 -11.38 1.21
CA LEU A 5 11.60 -10.89 0.98
C LEU A 5 11.19 -10.01 2.15
N TYR A 6 10.63 -8.84 1.87
CA TYR A 6 10.05 -7.94 2.87
C TYR A 6 8.65 -8.42 3.23
N ASN A 7 8.40 -8.75 4.48
CA ASN A 7 7.08 -9.14 4.97
C ASN A 7 6.40 -7.97 5.67
N GLN A 8 5.46 -7.34 4.99
CA GLN A 8 4.64 -6.29 5.60
C GLN A 8 3.78 -6.87 6.72
N CYS A 9 3.48 -6.04 7.71
CA CYS A 9 2.62 -6.44 8.81
C CYS A 9 1.86 -5.27 9.41
N ARG A 10 0.55 -5.43 9.53
CA ARG A 10 -0.29 -4.57 10.34
C ARG A 10 -0.04 -4.85 11.83
N VAL A 11 0.62 -3.94 12.54
CA VAL A 11 1.07 -4.19 13.92
C VAL A 11 0.07 -3.85 15.03
N TYR A 12 -1.12 -3.32 14.72
CA TYR A 12 -2.01 -2.78 15.76
C TYR A 12 -2.56 -3.81 16.75
N CYS A 13 -2.64 -5.10 16.39
CA CYS A 13 -3.13 -6.12 17.32
C CYS A 13 -2.29 -7.42 17.30
N ALA A 14 -2.44 -8.23 18.35
CA ALA A 14 -1.64 -9.45 18.51
C ALA A 14 -1.89 -10.52 17.41
N PRO A 15 -3.14 -10.79 16.98
CA PRO A 15 -3.40 -11.75 15.90
C PRO A 15 -2.61 -11.47 14.62
N TRP A 16 -2.66 -10.25 14.08
CA TRP A 16 -1.96 -9.91 12.84
C TRP A 16 -0.44 -10.06 12.91
N ARG A 17 0.15 -9.78 14.08
CA ARG A 17 1.57 -10.03 14.34
C ARG A 17 1.89 -11.54 14.33
N LEU A 18 1.03 -12.35 14.95
CA LEU A 18 1.19 -13.80 14.92
C LEU A 18 1.07 -14.36 13.50
N ASP A 19 0.13 -13.86 12.70
CA ASP A 19 -0.03 -14.29 11.30
C ASP A 19 1.20 -13.96 10.46
N ALA A 20 1.77 -12.75 10.63
CA ALA A 20 3.01 -12.36 9.95
C ALA A 20 4.21 -13.21 10.40
N LEU A 21 4.35 -13.52 11.70
CA LEU A 21 5.39 -14.44 12.19
C LEU A 21 5.23 -15.84 11.58
N ASN A 22 4.02 -16.39 11.60
CA ASN A 22 3.73 -17.70 11.03
C ASN A 22 4.04 -17.75 9.53
N LEU A 23 3.81 -16.65 8.81
CA LEU A 23 4.16 -16.54 7.39
C LEU A 23 5.68 -16.56 7.19
N ASN A 24 6.44 -15.80 7.97
CA ASN A 24 7.91 -15.85 7.91
C ASN A 24 8.44 -17.24 8.21
N ASP A 25 8.00 -17.85 9.32
CA ASP A 25 8.43 -19.20 9.71
C ASP A 25 8.07 -20.25 8.64
N THR A 26 6.99 -20.02 7.88
CA THR A 26 6.60 -20.91 6.78
C THR A 26 7.48 -20.73 5.56
N ILE A 27 7.82 -19.49 5.19
CA ILE A 27 8.65 -19.21 4.02
C ILE A 27 10.11 -19.53 4.31
N ASP A 28 10.62 -19.23 5.50
CA ASP A 28 11.98 -19.60 5.92
C ASP A 28 12.16 -21.13 5.84
N ARG A 29 11.14 -21.92 6.22
CA ARG A 29 11.15 -23.38 5.98
C ARG A 29 11.20 -23.74 4.50
N TRP A 30 10.47 -23.04 3.64
CA TRP A 30 10.54 -23.29 2.18
C TRP A 30 11.92 -22.95 1.60
N ILE A 31 12.58 -21.92 2.14
CA ILE A 31 13.96 -21.57 1.80
C ILE A 31 14.91 -22.70 2.25
N ASP A 32 14.78 -23.16 3.49
CA ASP A 32 15.59 -24.26 4.05
C ASP A 32 15.39 -25.59 3.29
N ASP A 33 14.16 -25.85 2.83
CA ASP A 33 13.82 -27.01 1.99
C ASP A 33 14.35 -26.89 0.54
N GLY A 34 14.95 -25.75 0.19
CA GLY A 34 15.57 -25.49 -1.12
C GLY A 34 14.57 -25.14 -2.22
N LEU A 35 13.35 -24.74 -1.88
CA LEU A 35 12.31 -24.37 -2.85
C LEU A 35 12.54 -22.98 -3.44
N LEU A 36 13.25 -22.11 -2.72
CA LEU A 36 13.52 -20.72 -3.10
C LEU A 36 15.04 -20.44 -3.00
N PRO A 37 15.87 -21.15 -3.79
CA PRO A 37 17.33 -21.20 -3.60
C PRO A 37 18.09 -19.85 -3.68
N PRO A 38 17.62 -18.77 -4.33
CA PRO A 38 18.30 -17.49 -4.30
C PRO A 38 18.06 -16.71 -2.99
N LEU A 39 17.03 -17.07 -2.22
CA LEU A 39 16.66 -16.34 -1.01
C LEU A 39 17.46 -16.84 0.20
N ALA A 40 17.75 -15.93 1.14
CA ALA A 40 18.43 -16.27 2.39
C ALA A 40 17.48 -16.36 3.58
N HIS A 41 16.49 -15.46 3.66
CA HIS A 41 15.46 -15.43 4.71
C HIS A 41 14.42 -14.35 4.39
N THR A 42 13.38 -14.28 5.20
CA THR A 42 12.39 -13.20 5.23
C THR A 42 12.75 -12.11 6.24
N LEU A 43 12.48 -10.85 5.90
CA LEU A 43 12.62 -9.69 6.78
C LEU A 43 11.24 -9.27 7.29
N LEU A 44 11.11 -9.15 8.61
CA LEU A 44 9.89 -8.71 9.28
C LEU A 44 10.18 -7.47 10.13
N PRO A 45 9.76 -6.27 9.69
CA PRO A 45 10.18 -5.00 10.29
C PRO A 45 10.04 -4.96 11.80
N TYR A 46 8.86 -5.27 12.35
CA TYR A 46 8.66 -5.15 13.80
C TYR A 46 9.48 -6.17 14.63
N ARG A 47 9.90 -7.30 14.03
CA ARG A 47 10.76 -8.32 14.68
C ARG A 47 12.22 -7.89 14.58
N ASP A 48 12.64 -7.47 13.39
CA ASP A 48 14.04 -7.27 13.02
C ASP A 48 14.54 -5.84 13.34
N ASP A 49 13.62 -4.88 13.47
CA ASP A 49 13.89 -3.47 13.83
C ASP A 49 13.37 -3.07 15.21
N ALA A 50 13.37 -3.99 16.18
CA ALA A 50 12.91 -3.77 17.56
C ALA A 50 13.69 -2.69 18.38
N GLY A 51 14.50 -1.85 17.74
CA GLY A 51 15.33 -0.81 18.36
C GLY A 51 15.00 0.63 17.96
N SER A 52 14.00 0.87 17.12
CA SER A 52 13.64 2.23 16.70
C SER A 52 13.08 3.07 17.85
N SER A 53 13.52 4.32 17.92
CA SER A 53 13.19 5.28 18.99
C SER A 53 12.07 6.26 18.64
N SER A 54 11.69 6.33 17.36
CA SER A 54 10.59 7.15 16.84
C SER A 54 9.94 6.48 15.63
N GLU A 55 8.73 6.91 15.27
CA GLU A 55 8.04 6.46 14.06
C GLU A 55 8.76 6.89 12.77
N GLU A 56 9.42 8.06 12.77
CA GLU A 56 10.25 8.51 11.65
C GLU A 56 11.42 7.54 11.42
N GLU A 57 12.05 7.06 12.51
CA GLU A 57 13.12 6.07 12.42
C GLU A 57 12.59 4.72 11.88
N ILE A 58 11.38 4.32 12.28
CA ILE A 58 10.70 3.14 11.72
C ILE A 58 10.51 3.32 10.22
N PHE A 59 9.90 4.42 9.78
CA PHE A 59 9.68 4.70 8.36
C PHE A 59 10.98 4.66 7.54
N VAL A 60 12.04 5.32 8.01
CA VAL A 60 13.33 5.35 7.31
C VAL A 60 13.95 3.95 7.21
N ARG A 61 13.83 3.12 8.25
CA ARG A 61 14.31 1.74 8.24
C ARG A 61 13.47 0.85 7.32
N ASP A 62 12.16 0.97 7.36
CA ASP A 62 11.24 0.19 6.51
C ASP A 62 11.53 0.45 5.02
N VAL A 63 11.73 1.72 4.65
CA VAL A 63 12.17 2.10 3.30
C VAL A 63 13.53 1.48 2.96
N ALA A 64 14.52 1.59 3.84
CA ALA A 64 15.86 1.04 3.60
C ALA A 64 15.85 -0.50 3.50
N ASN A 65 15.02 -1.17 4.29
CA ASN A 65 14.83 -2.61 4.26
C ASN A 65 14.19 -3.04 2.94
N MET A 66 13.11 -2.37 2.50
CA MET A 66 12.49 -2.64 1.20
C MET A 66 13.47 -2.43 0.05
N ASP A 67 14.27 -1.35 0.07
CA ASP A 67 15.32 -1.08 -0.94
C ASP A 67 16.38 -2.20 -1.00
N SER A 68 16.54 -2.97 0.08
CA SER A 68 17.48 -4.09 0.19
C SER A 68 16.86 -5.47 -0.09
N CYS A 69 15.55 -5.53 -0.36
CA CYS A 69 14.81 -6.76 -0.64
C CYS A 69 14.67 -7.02 -2.15
N VAL A 70 14.30 -8.25 -2.50
CA VAL A 70 14.05 -8.68 -3.89
C VAL A 70 12.57 -8.85 -4.22
N GLY A 71 11.70 -8.69 -3.22
CA GLY A 71 10.27 -8.88 -3.34
C GLY A 71 9.58 -8.50 -2.04
N MET A 72 8.26 -8.32 -2.13
CA MET A 72 7.40 -8.02 -1.00
C MET A 72 6.34 -9.11 -0.86
N ILE A 73 6.07 -9.48 0.38
CA ILE A 73 5.06 -10.46 0.76
C ILE A 73 4.21 -9.94 1.92
N GLY A 74 3.05 -10.55 2.16
CA GLY A 74 2.35 -10.40 3.43
C GLY A 74 0.90 -10.84 3.41
N TYR A 75 0.30 -10.88 4.59
CA TYR A 75 -1.16 -10.94 4.73
C TYR A 75 -1.77 -9.56 4.52
N PHE A 76 -2.93 -9.53 3.89
CA PHE A 76 -3.72 -8.33 3.68
C PHE A 76 -5.18 -8.60 4.00
N ASP A 77 -5.45 -8.83 5.28
CA ASP A 77 -6.76 -9.20 5.82
C ASP A 77 -7.38 -8.10 6.69
N GLY A 78 -8.71 -8.06 6.71
CA GLY A 78 -9.54 -7.22 7.56
C GLY A 78 -10.67 -6.52 6.81
N GLY A 79 -11.77 -6.26 7.53
CA GLY A 79 -12.89 -5.45 7.00
C GLY A 79 -12.52 -4.00 6.70
N THR A 80 -11.36 -3.53 7.18
CA THR A 80 -10.67 -2.34 6.68
C THR A 80 -9.19 -2.65 6.49
N TYR A 81 -8.67 -2.34 5.31
CA TYR A 81 -7.28 -2.55 4.97
C TYR A 81 -6.38 -1.48 5.59
N ASP A 82 -5.13 -1.86 5.86
CA ASP A 82 -4.13 -0.95 6.43
C ASP A 82 -3.50 -0.08 5.34
N SER A 83 -3.63 1.23 5.49
CA SER A 83 -3.13 2.19 4.50
C SER A 83 -1.60 2.25 4.43
N GLY A 84 -0.90 1.89 5.51
CA GLY A 84 0.56 1.80 5.52
C GLY A 84 1.08 0.56 4.78
N CYS A 85 0.44 -0.59 5.01
CA CYS A 85 0.68 -1.80 4.24
C CYS A 85 0.40 -1.55 2.74
N ALA A 86 -0.70 -0.84 2.42
CA ALA A 86 -1.00 -0.44 1.05
C ALA A 86 0.08 0.48 0.44
N TRP A 87 0.62 1.39 1.24
CA TRP A 87 1.75 2.24 0.86
C TRP A 87 3.00 1.43 0.53
N GLU A 88 3.35 0.45 1.38
CA GLU A 88 4.49 -0.44 1.16
C GLU A 88 4.33 -1.21 -0.16
N VAL A 89 3.12 -1.68 -0.48
CA VAL A 89 2.80 -2.36 -1.75
C VAL A 89 3.08 -1.43 -2.94
N GLY A 90 2.57 -0.20 -2.90
CA GLY A 90 2.79 0.78 -3.95
C GLY A 90 4.26 1.14 -4.14
N TYR A 91 5.01 1.28 -3.02
CA TYR A 91 6.44 1.54 -3.04
C TYR A 91 7.23 0.39 -3.67
N ALA A 92 7.02 -0.85 -3.19
CA ALA A 92 7.70 -2.03 -3.70
C ALA A 92 7.43 -2.28 -5.19
N TRP A 93 6.17 -2.16 -5.61
CA TRP A 93 5.81 -2.30 -7.02
C TRP A 93 6.49 -1.23 -7.89
N ALA A 94 6.54 0.02 -7.43
CA ALA A 94 7.20 1.11 -8.16
C ALA A 94 8.73 0.96 -8.23
N LEU A 95 9.35 0.24 -7.29
CA LEU A 95 10.74 -0.19 -7.39
C LEU A 95 10.96 -1.34 -8.40
N GLY A 96 9.87 -1.92 -8.93
CA GLY A 96 9.92 -3.07 -9.82
C GLY A 96 10.09 -4.40 -9.09
N LEU A 97 9.78 -4.45 -7.80
CA LEU A 97 9.82 -5.67 -7.00
C LEU A 97 8.51 -6.47 -7.20
N PRO A 98 8.56 -7.80 -7.34
CA PRO A 98 7.35 -8.63 -7.30
C PRO A 98 6.68 -8.52 -5.93
N VAL A 99 5.37 -8.26 -5.94
CA VAL A 99 4.53 -8.20 -4.73
C VAL A 99 3.56 -9.38 -4.72
N HIS A 100 3.58 -10.17 -3.65
CA HIS A 100 2.67 -11.30 -3.45
C HIS A 100 1.92 -11.16 -2.15
N LEU A 101 0.59 -11.18 -2.19
CA LEU A 101 -0.22 -11.02 -0.99
C LEU A 101 -1.11 -12.23 -0.77
N ILE A 102 -1.40 -12.55 0.48
CA ILE A 102 -2.45 -13.50 0.84
C ILE A 102 -3.59 -12.71 1.48
N THR A 103 -4.81 -12.98 1.03
CA THR A 103 -6.01 -12.62 1.77
C THR A 103 -6.87 -13.85 1.99
N THR A 104 -7.25 -14.05 3.25
CA THR A 104 -8.16 -15.08 3.73
C THR A 104 -9.57 -14.54 4.00
N ASP A 105 -9.80 -13.25 3.72
CA ASP A 105 -11.12 -12.64 3.82
C ASP A 105 -12.10 -13.25 2.80
N PHE A 106 -13.36 -13.37 3.25
CA PHE A 106 -14.49 -13.83 2.42
C PHE A 106 -15.20 -12.68 1.69
N LEU A 107 -14.75 -11.43 1.92
CA LEU A 107 -15.33 -10.25 1.29
C LEU A 107 -14.79 -10.10 -0.13
N LEU A 108 -15.67 -9.72 -1.03
CA LEU A 108 -15.31 -9.29 -2.38
C LEU A 108 -15.91 -7.91 -2.64
N TRP A 109 -15.15 -7.10 -3.33
CA TRP A 109 -15.47 -5.71 -3.64
C TRP A 109 -15.70 -5.56 -5.13
N ALA A 110 -16.70 -4.78 -5.52
CA ALA A 110 -16.94 -4.37 -6.90
C ALA A 110 -17.07 -2.84 -6.92
N ALA A 111 -16.51 -2.21 -7.94
CA ALA A 111 -16.68 -0.77 -8.15
C ALA A 111 -18.01 -0.49 -8.84
N GLY A 112 -18.94 0.18 -8.14
CA GLY A 112 -20.27 0.48 -8.68
C GLY A 112 -21.06 -0.78 -9.05
N ASP A 113 -21.64 -0.80 -10.25
CA ASP A 113 -22.40 -1.94 -10.79
C ASP A 113 -21.52 -2.93 -11.58
N SER A 114 -20.21 -3.00 -11.29
CA SER A 114 -19.27 -3.89 -11.96
C SER A 114 -19.62 -5.38 -11.74
N GLU A 115 -19.54 -6.17 -12.81
CA GLU A 115 -19.59 -7.64 -12.72
C GLU A 115 -18.23 -8.25 -12.30
N GLU A 116 -17.16 -7.46 -12.34
CA GLU A 116 -15.85 -7.84 -11.82
C GLU A 116 -15.76 -7.58 -10.32
N PHE A 117 -15.30 -8.61 -9.61
CA PHE A 117 -15.09 -8.59 -8.16
C PHE A 117 -13.60 -8.75 -7.85
N TYR A 118 -13.13 -8.00 -6.86
CA TYR A 118 -11.75 -7.97 -6.42
C TYR A 118 -11.68 -8.31 -4.92
N PRO A 119 -10.71 -9.11 -4.48
CA PRO A 119 -10.54 -9.40 -3.06
C PRO A 119 -10.25 -8.15 -2.23
N ILE A 120 -9.55 -7.16 -2.81
CA ILE A 120 -9.13 -5.92 -2.13
C ILE A 120 -9.58 -4.71 -2.96
N SER A 121 -8.93 -4.45 -4.09
CA SER A 121 -9.29 -3.41 -5.04
C SER A 121 -8.75 -3.76 -6.44
N LYS A 122 -9.22 -3.06 -7.47
CA LYS A 122 -8.71 -3.25 -8.83
C LYS A 122 -7.24 -2.82 -8.95
N LEU A 123 -6.88 -1.70 -8.31
CA LEU A 123 -5.49 -1.22 -8.28
C LEU A 123 -4.59 -2.22 -7.54
N MET A 124 -5.02 -2.76 -6.38
CA MET A 124 -4.27 -3.78 -5.66
C MET A 124 -3.99 -5.01 -6.52
N ASN A 125 -5.01 -5.52 -7.22
CA ASN A 125 -4.84 -6.65 -8.13
C ASN A 125 -3.95 -6.34 -9.34
N TYR A 126 -3.78 -5.06 -9.71
CA TYR A 126 -2.86 -4.64 -10.76
C TYR A 126 -1.40 -4.62 -10.28
N VAL A 127 -1.16 -4.20 -9.03
CA VAL A 127 0.20 -4.04 -8.48
C VAL A 127 0.71 -5.26 -7.72
N ALA A 128 -0.15 -6.22 -7.38
CA ALA A 128 0.22 -7.41 -6.62
C ALA A 128 -0.42 -8.70 -7.15
N LYS A 129 0.29 -9.82 -6.98
CA LYS A 129 -0.27 -11.17 -7.11
C LYS A 129 -1.00 -11.53 -5.82
N VAL A 130 -2.30 -11.24 -5.79
CA VAL A 130 -3.16 -11.51 -4.62
C VAL A 130 -3.69 -12.95 -4.69
N VAL A 131 -3.36 -13.75 -3.68
CA VAL A 131 -3.97 -15.07 -3.45
C VAL A 131 -5.17 -14.88 -2.54
N SER A 132 -6.35 -15.14 -3.09
CA SER A 132 -7.62 -15.20 -2.35
C SER A 132 -8.26 -16.55 -2.61
N VAL A 133 -8.70 -17.21 -1.55
CA VAL A 133 -9.30 -18.56 -1.63
C VAL A 133 -10.67 -18.54 -0.96
N PHE A 134 -11.69 -18.82 -1.75
CA PHE A 134 -13.06 -18.89 -1.24
C PHE A 134 -13.35 -20.22 -0.53
N ASP A 135 -14.27 -20.13 0.41
CA ASP A 135 -14.92 -21.28 1.01
C ASP A 135 -15.83 -21.95 -0.04
N THR A 136 -15.40 -23.10 -0.54
CA THR A 136 -16.14 -23.89 -1.53
C THR A 136 -16.51 -25.27 -1.02
N ASP A 137 -15.99 -25.68 0.15
CA ASP A 137 -16.22 -27.02 0.71
C ASP A 137 -17.30 -27.00 1.79
N THR A 138 -18.53 -27.21 1.35
CA THR A 138 -19.71 -27.25 2.22
C THR A 138 -19.77 -28.49 3.12
N SER A 139 -18.82 -29.44 2.99
CA SER A 139 -18.75 -30.62 3.85
C SER A 139 -18.04 -30.35 5.19
N ILE A 140 -17.20 -29.31 5.25
CA ILE A 140 -16.52 -28.90 6.49
C ILE A 140 -17.49 -28.05 7.31
N THR A 141 -18.00 -28.61 8.41
CA THR A 141 -18.98 -27.93 9.27
C THR A 141 -18.36 -27.23 10.48
N ASN A 142 -17.10 -27.55 10.81
CA ASN A 142 -16.36 -26.93 11.90
C ASN A 142 -15.63 -25.68 11.41
N TYR A 143 -15.94 -24.52 11.99
CA TYR A 143 -15.34 -23.24 11.62
C TYR A 143 -13.80 -23.24 11.67
N ARG A 144 -13.17 -23.85 12.69
CA ARG A 144 -11.70 -23.86 12.80
C ARG A 144 -11.05 -24.74 11.73
N GLU A 145 -11.66 -25.88 11.44
CA GLU A 145 -11.21 -26.78 10.37
C GLU A 145 -11.35 -26.08 9.01
N GLN A 146 -12.44 -25.34 8.81
CA GLN A 146 -12.67 -24.56 7.59
C GLN A 146 -11.64 -23.45 7.41
N THR A 147 -11.35 -22.64 8.44
CA THR A 147 -10.29 -21.62 8.38
C THR A 147 -8.93 -22.25 8.07
N THR A 148 -8.63 -23.41 8.66
CA THR A 148 -7.37 -24.13 8.43
C THR A 148 -7.27 -24.63 6.99
N ASP A 149 -8.35 -25.16 6.42
CA ASP A 149 -8.41 -25.59 5.02
C ASP A 149 -8.15 -24.42 4.05
N ILE A 150 -8.89 -23.31 4.22
CA ILE A 150 -8.75 -22.11 3.39
C ILE A 150 -7.30 -21.62 3.42
N LEU A 151 -6.72 -21.50 4.62
CA LEU A 151 -5.34 -21.08 4.82
C LEU A 151 -4.35 -22.01 4.11
N ASN A 152 -4.51 -23.33 4.23
CA ASN A 152 -3.63 -24.29 3.58
C ASN A 152 -3.69 -24.20 2.05
N ARG A 153 -4.89 -24.04 1.48
CA ARG A 153 -5.08 -23.86 0.03
C ARG A 153 -4.48 -22.53 -0.45
N ALA A 154 -4.62 -21.46 0.33
CA ALA A 154 -4.01 -20.17 0.05
C ALA A 154 -2.48 -20.27 0.07
N LEU A 155 -1.90 -20.86 1.13
CA LEU A 155 -0.46 -21.07 1.25
C LEU A 155 0.11 -21.95 0.14
N HIS A 156 -0.61 -22.98 -0.31
CA HIS A 156 -0.20 -23.79 -1.46
C HIS A 156 -0.11 -22.97 -2.75
N THR A 157 -1.15 -22.17 -3.04
CA THR A 157 -1.16 -21.29 -4.22
C THR A 157 -0.06 -20.22 -4.12
N PHE A 158 0.11 -19.65 -2.94
CA PHE A 158 1.13 -18.66 -2.64
C PHE A 158 2.55 -19.22 -2.82
N GLN A 159 2.83 -20.42 -2.30
CA GLN A 159 4.10 -21.11 -2.51
C GLN A 159 4.42 -21.29 -4.00
N HIS A 160 3.44 -21.73 -4.79
CA HIS A 160 3.61 -21.90 -6.23
C HIS A 160 3.96 -20.56 -6.92
N ASN A 161 3.31 -19.47 -6.53
CA ASN A 161 3.62 -18.13 -7.05
C ASN A 161 5.02 -17.66 -6.66
N LEU A 162 5.45 -17.92 -5.42
CA LEU A 162 6.82 -17.59 -4.98
C LEU A 162 7.86 -18.44 -5.71
N ILE A 163 7.62 -19.73 -5.94
CA ILE A 163 8.54 -20.58 -6.72
C ILE A 163 8.64 -20.07 -8.16
N ALA A 164 7.55 -19.58 -8.75
CA ALA A 164 7.58 -19.04 -10.11
C ALA A 164 8.48 -17.80 -10.25
N ASP A 165 8.52 -16.93 -9.24
CA ASP A 165 9.29 -15.67 -9.28
C ASP A 165 10.68 -15.79 -8.62
N PHE A 166 10.84 -16.69 -7.65
CA PHE A 166 12.02 -16.79 -6.80
C PHE A 166 12.62 -18.21 -6.73
N GLY A 167 12.12 -19.17 -7.49
CA GLY A 167 12.67 -20.54 -7.58
C GLY A 167 13.90 -20.66 -8.50
N GLY A 168 14.19 -19.62 -9.27
CA GLY A 168 15.30 -19.57 -10.24
C GLY A 168 16.09 -18.26 -10.13
N GLU A 169 16.74 -17.83 -11.22
CA GLU A 169 17.41 -16.53 -11.25
C GLU A 169 16.40 -15.39 -11.06
N ILE A 170 16.65 -14.51 -10.08
CA ILE A 170 15.80 -13.35 -9.83
C ILE A 170 16.20 -12.24 -10.82
N PRO A 171 15.30 -11.80 -11.71
CA PRO A 171 15.62 -10.72 -12.63
C PRO A 171 15.89 -9.42 -11.86
N PRO A 172 16.78 -8.55 -12.37
CA PRO A 172 16.95 -7.22 -11.78
C PRO A 172 15.62 -6.47 -11.74
N ALA A 173 15.34 -5.80 -10.62
CA ALA A 173 14.18 -4.94 -10.50
C ALA A 173 14.21 -3.86 -11.59
N LEU A 174 13.03 -3.54 -12.13
CA LEU A 174 12.84 -2.50 -13.14
C LEU A 174 11.98 -1.38 -12.55
N PRO A 175 12.60 -0.39 -11.86
CA PRO A 175 11.85 0.70 -11.26
C PRO A 175 11.07 1.51 -12.30
N LEU A 176 9.90 2.00 -11.88
CA LEU A 176 9.16 2.98 -12.65
C LEU A 176 10.00 4.23 -12.84
N THR A 177 9.89 4.80 -14.04
CA THR A 177 10.56 6.05 -14.39
C THR A 177 9.55 7.20 -14.47
N PRO A 178 9.93 8.42 -14.08
CA PRO A 178 9.10 9.59 -14.32
C PRO A 178 8.80 9.79 -15.81
N LEU A 179 7.63 10.33 -16.13
CA LEU A 179 7.26 10.75 -17.49
C LEU A 179 7.43 12.27 -17.66
N PRO A 180 7.47 12.79 -18.90
CA PRO A 180 7.41 14.23 -19.14
C PRO A 180 6.21 14.85 -18.41
N ILE A 181 6.47 15.94 -17.68
CA ILE A 181 5.45 16.58 -16.85
C ILE A 181 4.42 17.28 -17.74
N GLU A 182 3.16 16.91 -17.59
CA GLU A 182 1.99 17.52 -18.26
C GLU A 182 1.10 18.29 -17.26
N TYR A 183 1.13 17.91 -15.98
CA TYR A 183 0.30 18.49 -14.93
C TYR A 183 1.15 18.98 -13.74
N ASP A 184 0.75 20.08 -13.11
CA ASP A 184 1.36 20.47 -11.83
C ASP A 184 0.90 19.55 -10.68
N TYR A 185 -0.37 19.12 -10.69
CA TYR A 185 -0.95 18.28 -9.64
C TYR A 185 -1.72 17.07 -10.17
N TYR A 186 -1.47 15.91 -9.58
CA TYR A 186 -2.39 14.79 -9.53
C TYR A 186 -3.32 14.96 -8.32
N LEU A 187 -4.62 14.77 -8.51
CA LEU A 187 -5.61 14.84 -7.45
C LEU A 187 -6.24 13.47 -7.26
N ASP A 188 -6.19 12.97 -6.03
CA ASP A 188 -6.72 11.67 -5.64
C ASP A 188 -8.24 11.55 -5.91
N PRO A 189 -8.71 10.49 -6.60
CA PRO A 189 -10.13 10.30 -6.85
C PRO A 189 -10.97 10.16 -5.57
N ASN A 190 -10.36 9.80 -4.43
CA ASN A 190 -11.08 9.64 -3.16
C ASN A 190 -11.79 10.92 -2.70
N PHE A 191 -11.36 12.10 -3.16
CA PHE A 191 -12.10 13.33 -2.93
C PHE A 191 -13.53 13.31 -3.52
N MET A 192 -13.83 12.45 -4.51
CA MET A 192 -15.13 12.41 -5.18
C MET A 192 -16.22 11.61 -4.44
N TYR A 193 -15.85 10.79 -3.44
CA TYR A 193 -16.76 9.79 -2.88
C TYR A 193 -17.78 10.32 -1.88
N THR A 194 -17.48 11.42 -1.17
CA THR A 194 -18.43 12.03 -0.21
C THR A 194 -18.82 13.44 -0.63
N GLU A 195 -20.04 13.88 -0.28
CA GLU A 195 -20.47 15.26 -0.57
C GLU A 195 -19.52 16.33 0.03
N PRO A 196 -19.07 16.22 1.31
CA PRO A 196 -18.12 17.19 1.85
C PRO A 196 -16.78 17.20 1.11
N SER A 197 -16.26 16.02 0.74
CA SER A 197 -14.99 15.92 0.02
C SER A 197 -15.07 16.45 -1.41
N ARG A 198 -16.23 16.32 -2.08
CA ARG A 198 -16.48 16.94 -3.40
C ARG A 198 -16.41 18.46 -3.35
N GLY A 199 -17.01 19.08 -2.35
CA GLY A 199 -16.91 20.53 -2.14
C GLY A 199 -15.47 21.00 -1.90
N LEU A 200 -14.70 20.22 -1.14
CA LEU A 200 -13.27 20.46 -0.94
C LEU A 200 -12.47 20.32 -2.24
N LEU A 201 -12.75 19.30 -3.06
CA LEU A 201 -12.10 19.10 -4.36
C LEU A 201 -12.27 20.31 -5.26
N GLU A 202 -13.48 20.87 -5.35
CA GLU A 202 -13.73 22.08 -6.14
C GLU A 202 -12.93 23.28 -5.61
N ASN A 203 -12.80 23.43 -4.29
CA ASN A 203 -11.97 24.47 -3.71
C ASN A 203 -10.48 24.28 -4.07
N ILE A 204 -9.98 23.05 -4.03
CA ILE A 204 -8.59 22.72 -4.42
C ILE A 204 -8.37 23.02 -5.92
N LYS A 205 -9.27 22.58 -6.79
CA LYS A 205 -9.22 22.86 -8.23
C LYS A 205 -9.19 24.36 -8.50
N ASN A 206 -10.04 25.13 -7.82
CA ASN A 206 -10.08 26.59 -7.93
C ASN A 206 -8.78 27.25 -7.44
N ALA A 207 -8.19 26.75 -6.35
CA ALA A 207 -6.91 27.26 -5.87
C ALA A 207 -5.78 27.01 -6.89
N ILE A 208 -5.74 25.82 -7.48
CA ILE A 208 -4.74 25.44 -8.49
C ILE A 208 -4.90 26.31 -9.75
N THR A 209 -6.12 26.46 -10.28
CA THR A 209 -6.36 27.28 -11.48
C THR A 209 -6.09 28.77 -11.23
N THR A 210 -6.47 29.29 -10.06
CA THR A 210 -6.18 30.69 -9.66
C THR A 210 -4.68 30.95 -9.54
N ALA A 211 -3.90 29.94 -9.14
CA ALA A 211 -2.44 30.00 -9.13
C ALA A 211 -1.80 29.83 -10.53
N GLY A 212 -2.60 29.68 -11.59
CA GLY A 212 -2.12 29.51 -12.97
C GLY A 212 -1.51 28.13 -13.25
N LYS A 213 -1.88 27.12 -12.45
CA LYS A 213 -1.33 25.76 -12.51
C LYS A 213 -2.34 24.78 -13.11
N THR A 214 -1.85 23.62 -13.56
CA THR A 214 -2.69 22.55 -14.15
C THR A 214 -2.86 21.37 -13.19
N TYR A 215 -3.92 20.61 -13.37
CA TYR A 215 -4.15 19.38 -12.61
C TYR A 215 -4.82 18.30 -13.46
N ILE A 216 -4.74 17.08 -12.97
CA ILE A 216 -5.53 15.93 -13.40
C ILE A 216 -6.12 15.24 -12.17
N ILE A 217 -7.33 14.72 -12.30
CA ILE A 217 -7.97 13.91 -11.25
C ILE A 217 -7.80 12.46 -11.67
N GLY A 218 -7.36 11.62 -10.75
CA GLY A 218 -7.27 10.19 -11.01
C GLY A 218 -8.63 9.51 -11.08
N ASP A 219 -8.61 8.19 -11.29
CA ASP A 219 -9.83 7.38 -11.30
C ASP A 219 -9.71 6.07 -10.49
N ASN A 220 -8.49 5.54 -10.28
CA ASN A 220 -8.17 4.29 -9.60
C ASN A 220 -9.02 3.06 -10.00
N ILE A 221 -9.79 3.11 -11.08
CA ILE A 221 -10.86 2.14 -11.38
C ILE A 221 -10.92 1.78 -12.87
N ASN A 222 -10.87 2.73 -13.81
CA ASN A 222 -11.13 2.38 -15.21
C ASN A 222 -9.86 1.85 -15.88
N ASP A 223 -8.91 2.74 -16.09
CA ASP A 223 -7.61 2.44 -16.69
C ASP A 223 -6.50 2.72 -15.68
N ILE A 224 -6.20 1.70 -14.88
CA ILE A 224 -5.19 1.76 -13.81
C ILE A 224 -3.81 2.17 -14.36
N ALA A 225 -3.44 1.68 -15.54
CA ALA A 225 -2.15 1.99 -16.14
C ALA A 225 -2.09 3.46 -16.55
N ALA A 226 -3.15 3.97 -17.19
CA ALA A 226 -3.24 5.39 -17.52
C ALA A 226 -3.27 6.27 -16.27
N ASP A 227 -3.87 5.82 -15.17
CA ASP A 227 -3.93 6.61 -13.94
C ASP A 227 -2.58 6.71 -13.23
N ILE A 228 -1.83 5.61 -13.18
CA ILE A 228 -0.43 5.61 -12.75
C ILE A 228 0.42 6.52 -13.65
N ASP A 229 0.16 6.53 -14.96
CA ASP A 229 0.82 7.45 -15.89
C ASP A 229 0.43 8.92 -15.62
N ASN A 230 -0.82 9.21 -15.27
CA ASN A 230 -1.24 10.55 -14.86
C ASN A 230 -0.48 11.03 -13.63
N LEU A 231 -0.27 10.15 -12.63
CA LEU A 231 0.60 10.42 -11.50
C LEU A 231 2.05 10.67 -11.97
N ARG A 232 2.59 9.82 -12.84
CA ARG A 232 3.96 9.95 -13.40
C ARG A 232 4.17 11.26 -14.16
N LYS A 233 3.15 11.75 -14.86
CA LYS A 233 3.10 13.03 -15.60
C LYS A 233 2.81 14.25 -14.72
N SER A 234 2.50 14.05 -13.45
CA SER A 234 2.21 15.15 -12.51
C SER A 234 3.44 15.54 -11.71
N ARG A 235 3.66 16.83 -11.46
CA ARG A 235 4.80 17.30 -10.66
C ARG A 235 4.64 16.93 -9.18
N GLN A 236 3.44 17.09 -8.65
CA GLN A 236 3.06 16.79 -7.27
C GLN A 236 1.75 16.01 -7.24
N ALA A 237 1.42 15.43 -6.09
CA ALA A 237 0.13 14.76 -5.87
C ALA A 237 -0.53 15.26 -4.59
N VAL A 238 -1.85 15.34 -4.59
CA VAL A 238 -2.66 15.65 -3.39
C VAL A 238 -3.57 14.48 -3.11
N PHE A 239 -3.35 13.83 -1.95
CA PHE A 239 -4.13 12.68 -1.50
C PHE A 239 -5.10 13.05 -0.39
N TYR A 240 -6.24 12.37 -0.37
CA TYR A 240 -7.30 12.58 0.61
C TYR A 240 -7.21 11.54 1.73
N SER A 241 -7.09 11.99 2.98
CA SER A 241 -7.01 11.12 4.15
C SER A 241 -7.83 11.66 5.33
N ASP A 242 -9.00 12.25 5.06
CA ASP A 242 -9.84 12.86 6.10
C ASP A 242 -10.81 11.86 6.75
N VAL A 243 -10.32 10.64 6.98
CA VAL A 243 -11.00 9.46 7.55
C VAL A 243 -10.02 8.73 8.49
N PHE A 244 -10.50 7.72 9.21
CA PHE A 244 -9.70 7.02 10.22
C PHE A 244 -8.45 6.33 9.64
N GLU A 245 -8.61 5.62 8.54
CA GLU A 245 -7.53 5.09 7.70
C GLU A 245 -7.79 5.60 6.28
N PRO A 246 -6.79 6.16 5.58
CA PRO A 246 -6.94 6.47 4.18
C PRO A 246 -7.35 5.23 3.38
N ASP A 247 -7.99 5.49 2.26
CA ASP A 247 -8.36 4.46 1.31
C ASP A 247 -7.11 3.68 0.83
N VAL A 248 -7.30 2.38 0.58
CA VAL A 248 -6.21 1.49 0.16
C VAL A 248 -5.55 1.97 -1.12
N ASP A 249 -6.33 2.49 -2.07
CA ASP A 249 -5.80 2.94 -3.36
C ASP A 249 -5.06 4.27 -3.21
N SER A 250 -5.48 5.16 -2.30
CA SER A 250 -4.71 6.34 -1.91
C SER A 250 -3.35 5.97 -1.31
N GLY A 251 -3.32 4.94 -0.44
CA GLY A 251 -2.08 4.40 0.13
C GLY A 251 -1.12 3.90 -0.95
N ILE A 252 -1.59 3.05 -1.86
CA ILE A 252 -0.81 2.53 -2.98
C ILE A 252 -0.26 3.66 -3.85
N MET A 253 -1.11 4.58 -4.28
CA MET A 253 -0.71 5.69 -5.16
C MET A 253 0.28 6.63 -4.47
N ASN A 254 0.17 6.81 -3.15
CA ASN A 254 1.14 7.57 -2.38
C ASN A 254 2.51 6.89 -2.32
N GLY A 255 2.55 5.56 -2.09
CA GLY A 255 3.79 4.77 -2.14
C GLY A 255 4.48 4.85 -3.50
N ILE A 256 3.71 4.75 -4.59
CA ILE A 256 4.21 4.94 -5.96
C ILE A 256 4.79 6.35 -6.15
N ALA A 257 4.09 7.39 -5.66
CA ALA A 257 4.55 8.77 -5.76
C ALA A 257 5.88 8.97 -5.02
N TYR A 258 6.03 8.38 -3.83
CA TYR A 258 7.25 8.44 -3.04
C TYR A 258 8.43 7.75 -3.73
N ALA A 259 8.23 6.56 -4.31
CA ALA A 259 9.25 5.86 -5.10
C ALA A 259 9.73 6.69 -6.31
N LEU A 260 8.80 7.39 -6.97
CA LEU A 260 9.09 8.32 -8.08
C LEU A 260 9.76 9.63 -7.63
N LYS A 261 10.07 9.78 -6.34
CA LYS A 261 10.62 11.00 -5.72
C LYS A 261 9.73 12.23 -5.99
N LYS A 262 8.42 12.01 -6.11
CA LYS A 262 7.44 13.08 -6.22
C LYS A 262 7.11 13.60 -4.84
N GLN A 263 6.85 14.89 -4.76
CA GLN A 263 6.34 15.49 -3.54
C GLN A 263 4.83 15.29 -3.48
N SER A 264 4.41 14.49 -2.51
CA SER A 264 3.01 14.29 -2.18
C SER A 264 2.58 15.22 -1.05
N ILE A 265 1.32 15.65 -1.10
CA ILE A 265 0.65 16.37 -0.03
C ILE A 265 -0.51 15.50 0.43
N ILE A 266 -0.63 15.26 1.73
CA ILE A 266 -1.80 14.59 2.31
C ILE A 266 -2.71 15.66 2.93
N TYR A 267 -3.97 15.67 2.54
CA TYR A 267 -5.00 16.44 3.21
C TYR A 267 -5.69 15.60 4.28
N CYS A 268 -5.58 16.01 5.55
CA CYS A 268 -6.28 15.41 6.68
C CYS A 268 -6.66 16.47 7.71
N SER A 269 -7.90 16.92 7.69
CA SER A 269 -8.43 17.92 8.63
C SER A 269 -8.84 17.32 9.97
N LYS A 270 -9.13 16.02 10.01
CA LYS A 270 -9.41 15.28 11.24
C LYS A 270 -8.12 15.00 12.00
N GLN A 271 -7.87 15.78 13.04
CA GLN A 271 -6.74 15.57 13.96
C GLN A 271 -7.05 14.54 15.05
N GLN A 272 -7.90 13.55 14.77
CA GLN A 272 -8.18 12.49 15.74
C GLN A 272 -6.92 11.67 15.94
N ARG A 273 -6.55 11.44 17.21
CA ARG A 273 -5.39 10.64 17.56
C ARG A 273 -5.84 9.24 17.95
N TYR A 274 -5.12 8.21 17.50
CA TYR A 274 -5.20 6.93 18.15
C TYR A 274 -4.39 6.97 19.44
N HIS A 275 -4.89 6.31 20.47
CA HIS A 275 -4.11 6.03 21.67
C HIS A 275 -3.88 4.53 21.72
N SER A 276 -2.64 4.11 21.49
CA SER A 276 -2.23 2.74 21.77
C SER A 276 -1.54 2.69 23.13
N GLY A 277 -1.36 1.52 23.71
CA GLY A 277 -0.55 1.37 24.94
C GLY A 277 0.92 1.77 24.75
N LEU A 278 1.35 2.06 23.52
CA LEU A 278 2.73 2.35 23.12
C LEU A 278 2.92 3.80 22.63
N GLY A 279 1.86 4.56 22.36
CA GLY A 279 1.98 5.86 21.71
C GLY A 279 0.66 6.55 21.43
N THR A 280 0.75 7.76 20.86
CA THR A 280 -0.42 8.54 20.43
C THR A 280 -0.12 9.15 19.08
N ASP A 281 -0.67 8.59 18.00
CA ASP A 281 -0.38 9.08 16.65
C ASP A 281 -1.65 9.42 15.86
N TYR A 282 -1.48 10.17 14.78
CA TYR A 282 -2.55 10.89 14.10
C TYR A 282 -3.06 10.15 12.86
N LEU A 283 -2.16 9.44 12.19
CA LEU A 283 -2.34 8.72 10.94
C LEU A 283 -1.29 7.61 10.87
N ASN A 284 -1.43 6.69 9.93
CA ASN A 284 -0.42 5.67 9.66
C ASN A 284 0.95 6.33 9.38
N LEU A 285 2.01 5.82 10.00
CA LEU A 285 3.35 6.40 9.91
C LEU A 285 3.88 6.43 8.46
N MET A 286 3.57 5.40 7.66
CA MET A 286 4.04 5.33 6.27
C MET A 286 3.46 6.47 5.42
N VAL A 287 2.20 6.84 5.68
CA VAL A 287 1.53 7.96 5.02
C VAL A 287 2.03 9.31 5.54
N THR A 288 2.30 9.39 6.85
CA THR A 288 2.70 10.63 7.52
C THR A 288 4.11 11.07 7.13
N TYR A 289 5.09 10.16 7.13
CA TYR A 289 6.49 10.49 6.91
C TYR A 289 6.91 10.46 5.44
N SER A 290 6.02 10.06 4.52
CA SER A 290 6.26 10.05 3.07
C SER A 290 5.82 11.34 2.36
N ALA A 291 5.16 12.27 3.05
CA ALA A 291 4.48 13.40 2.41
C ALA A 291 4.39 14.64 3.30
N THR A 292 4.08 15.79 2.69
CA THR A 292 3.74 17.00 3.43
C THR A 292 2.29 16.91 3.92
N MET A 293 2.08 17.05 5.23
CA MET A 293 0.73 17.04 5.82
C MET A 293 0.09 18.43 5.79
N THR A 294 -1.22 18.47 5.48
CA THR A 294 -2.06 19.68 5.62
C THR A 294 -3.32 19.35 6.43
N HIS A 295 -3.64 20.21 7.39
CA HIS A 295 -4.76 20.02 8.31
C HIS A 295 -5.92 20.99 8.07
N SER A 296 -5.77 21.89 7.10
CA SER A 296 -6.84 22.77 6.68
C SER A 296 -6.70 23.11 5.21
N PHE A 297 -7.82 23.50 4.59
CA PHE A 297 -7.79 23.99 3.21
C PHE A 297 -6.89 25.25 3.09
N ALA A 298 -6.83 26.10 4.11
CA ALA A 298 -5.97 27.29 4.09
C ALA A 298 -4.47 26.95 4.01
N GLU A 299 -4.03 25.91 4.72
CA GLU A 299 -2.65 25.40 4.62
C GLU A 299 -2.36 24.84 3.23
N LEU A 300 -3.25 23.99 2.72
CA LEU A 300 -3.13 23.44 1.37
C LEU A 300 -3.13 24.55 0.30
N GLU A 301 -4.02 25.52 0.42
CA GLU A 301 -4.11 26.66 -0.49
C GLU A 301 -2.82 27.50 -0.47
N SER A 302 -2.21 27.68 0.71
CA SER A 302 -0.93 28.37 0.85
C SER A 302 0.19 27.64 0.10
N LEU A 303 0.28 26.31 0.22
CA LEU A 303 1.25 25.48 -0.52
C LEU A 303 1.01 25.54 -2.03
N ILE A 304 -0.25 25.50 -2.47
CA ILE A 304 -0.63 25.64 -3.87
C ILE A 304 -0.20 27.02 -4.41
N LYS A 305 -0.40 28.10 -3.65
CA LYS A 305 -0.05 29.47 -4.06
C LYS A 305 1.46 29.71 -4.10
N SER A 306 2.18 29.27 -3.07
CA SER A 306 3.61 29.51 -2.98
C SER A 306 4.37 28.79 -4.09
N GLY A 307 3.88 27.63 -4.53
CA GLY A 307 4.67 26.68 -5.31
C GLY A 307 5.94 26.24 -4.58
N ALA A 308 6.09 26.65 -3.32
CA ALA A 308 7.19 26.38 -2.44
C ALA A 308 6.87 25.07 -1.74
N ILE A 309 7.68 24.11 -2.14
CA ILE A 309 8.02 22.87 -1.48
C ILE A 309 8.46 23.22 -0.04
N VAL A 310 7.86 22.59 0.97
CA VAL A 310 8.58 22.29 2.22
C VAL A 310 9.18 20.91 2.08
#